data_AF-A0A929QXL4-F1
#
_entry.id   AF-A0A929QXL4-F1
#
_cell.length_a   1.000
_cell.length_b   1.000
_cell.length_c   1.000
_cell.angle_alpha   90.00
_cell.angle_beta   90.00
_cell.angle_gamma   90.00
#
_symmetry.space_group_name_H-M   'P 1'
#
loop_
_entity.id
_entity.type
_entity.pdbx_description
1 polymer ?
#
loop_
_entity_poly.entity_id
_entity_poly.type
_entity_poly.pdbx_seq_one_letter_code
_entity_poly.pdbx_strand_id
1 'polypeptide(L)'
;MAAQSVEDAIITLVGSGQARTRADIVKRTGLAASTISAAVSRLVDSGAINETEESVSTGGRRARMLAPADAGGVRALIELGAHRALLALTDPDTGITEPTSTPINVADGPRRVLTALRDAITRQEEAHGRTATRIAVAVPGPVDAPRSRVIRPARMPGWDGVDFAGLIRQETGMAAAIENDARAGAMGELVYRRREGAGADDLNPLIYVKAGSAIGGAFLIDGSPVEGADGLAG
;
A
#
# COMPACT_ATOMS: atom_id res chain seq x y z
N MET A 1 -14.41 -16.72 8.88
CA MET A 1 -12.99 -16.37 8.75
C MET A 1 -12.35 -17.40 7.84
N ALA A 2 -12.02 -17.04 6.60
CA ALA A 2 -11.10 -17.87 5.83
C ALA A 2 -9.75 -17.76 6.54
N ALA A 3 -9.14 -18.89 6.92
CA ALA A 3 -7.78 -18.87 7.46
C ALA A 3 -6.87 -18.27 6.37
N GLN A 4 -6.32 -17.08 6.63
CA GLN A 4 -5.32 -16.48 5.77
C GLN A 4 -4.16 -17.47 5.65
N SER A 5 -3.71 -17.76 4.43
CA SER A 5 -2.62 -18.73 4.25
C SER A 5 -1.35 -18.19 4.91
N VAL A 6 -0.45 -19.08 5.33
CA VAL A 6 0.84 -18.68 5.91
C VAL A 6 1.62 -17.78 4.92
N GLU A 7 1.46 -18.03 3.63
CA GLU A 7 2.11 -17.27 2.56
C GLU A 7 1.54 -15.86 2.44
N ASP A 8 0.22 -15.69 2.50
CA ASP A 8 -0.43 -14.37 2.50
C ASP A 8 0.02 -13.54 3.71
N ALA A 9 0.07 -14.16 4.89
CA ALA A 9 0.55 -13.49 6.09
C ALA A 9 2.01 -13.03 5.95
N ILE A 10 2.88 -13.85 5.34
CA ILE A 10 4.27 -13.48 5.07
C ILE A 10 4.34 -12.32 4.07
N ILE A 11 3.61 -12.38 2.96
CA ILE A 11 3.57 -11.32 1.95
C ILE A 11 3.13 -10.00 2.58
N THR A 12 2.08 -10.02 3.41
CA THR A 12 1.60 -8.83 4.12
C THR A 12 2.66 -8.26 5.07
N LEU A 13 3.31 -9.11 5.86
CA LEU A 13 4.34 -8.68 6.82
C LEU A 13 5.60 -8.11 6.14
N VAL A 14 6.04 -8.74 5.05
CA VAL A 14 7.20 -8.28 4.26
C VAL A 14 6.85 -7.02 3.48
N GLY A 15 5.68 -6.99 2.82
CA GLY A 15 5.17 -5.84 2.06
C GLY A 15 4.98 -4.58 2.88
N SER A 16 4.45 -4.71 4.10
CA SER A 16 4.28 -3.60 5.04
C SER A 16 5.58 -3.17 5.74
N GLY A 17 6.69 -3.90 5.52
CA GLY A 17 7.95 -3.70 6.22
C GLY A 17 7.92 -4.06 7.70
N GLN A 18 6.86 -4.71 8.18
CA GLN A 18 6.73 -5.19 9.57
C GLN A 18 7.70 -6.32 9.88
N ALA A 19 8.05 -7.13 8.88
CA ALA A 19 9.06 -8.18 9.00
C ALA A 19 10.09 -8.04 7.87
N ARG A 20 11.37 -8.01 8.23
CA ARG A 20 12.48 -7.99 7.27
C ARG A 20 13.34 -9.23 7.35
N THR A 21 13.11 -10.09 8.34
CA THR A 21 13.82 -11.36 8.49
C THR A 21 12.84 -12.51 8.78
N ARG A 22 13.25 -13.75 8.52
CA ARG A 22 12.49 -14.94 8.95
C ARG A 22 12.21 -14.92 10.46
N ALA A 23 13.14 -14.40 11.26
CA ALA A 23 12.99 -14.30 12.71
C ALA A 23 11.87 -13.31 13.11
N ASP A 24 11.75 -12.18 12.41
CA ASP A 24 10.65 -11.22 12.64
C ASP A 24 9.30 -11.87 12.36
N ILE A 25 9.21 -12.63 11.25
CA ILE A 25 7.98 -13.35 10.88
C ILE A 25 7.61 -14.36 11.96
N VAL A 26 8.56 -15.17 12.45
CA VAL A 26 8.31 -16.12 13.55
C VAL A 26 7.79 -15.39 14.80
N LYS A 27 8.44 -14.28 15.18
CA LYS A 27 8.05 -13.49 16.35
C LYS A 27 6.63 -12.93 16.22
N ARG A 28 6.24 -12.45 15.04
CA ARG A 28 4.93 -11.83 14.80
C ARG A 28 3.80 -12.84 14.59
N THR A 29 4.09 -13.95 13.92
CA THR A 29 3.07 -14.97 13.59
C THR A 29 2.90 -16.02 14.69
N GLY A 30 3.92 -16.20 15.55
CA GLY A 30 3.95 -17.29 16.54
C GLY A 30 4.09 -18.69 15.92
N LEU A 31 4.28 -18.80 14.61
CA LEU A 31 4.43 -20.06 13.90
C LEU A 31 5.84 -20.64 14.06
N ALA A 32 5.96 -21.96 13.94
CA ALA A 32 7.25 -22.65 14.03
C ALA A 32 8.24 -22.15 12.95
N ALA A 33 9.51 -22.00 13.33
CA ALA A 33 10.56 -21.52 12.43
C ALA A 33 10.73 -22.39 11.17
N SER A 34 10.48 -23.69 11.26
CA SER A 34 10.47 -24.62 10.12
C SER A 34 9.34 -24.31 9.14
N THR A 35 8.13 -24.03 9.65
CA THR A 35 6.96 -23.63 8.83
C THR A 35 7.22 -22.33 8.09
N ILE A 36 7.74 -21.31 8.79
CA ILE A 36 8.10 -20.04 8.18
C ILE A 36 9.20 -20.21 7.13
N SER A 37 10.25 -20.97 7.44
CA SER A 37 11.35 -21.19 6.50
C SER A 37 10.87 -21.85 5.21
N ALA A 38 10.03 -22.88 5.32
CA ALA A 38 9.47 -23.56 4.15
C ALA A 38 8.57 -22.65 3.30
N ALA A 39 7.72 -21.83 3.93
CA ALA A 39 6.85 -20.89 3.22
C ALA A 39 7.65 -19.75 2.56
N VAL A 40 8.62 -19.16 3.27
CA VAL A 40 9.52 -18.14 2.70
C VAL A 40 10.29 -18.71 1.52
N SER A 41 10.82 -19.92 1.61
CA SER A 41 11.51 -20.55 0.47
C SER A 41 10.60 -20.67 -0.75
N ARG A 42 9.36 -21.14 -0.59
CA ARG A 42 8.42 -21.20 -1.73
C ARG A 42 8.13 -19.83 -2.34
N LEU A 43 7.98 -18.80 -1.50
CA LEU A 43 7.75 -17.42 -1.97
C LEU A 43 8.96 -16.82 -2.67
N VAL A 44 10.18 -17.18 -2.24
CA VAL A 44 11.41 -16.79 -2.94
C VAL A 44 11.52 -17.54 -4.27
N ASP A 45 11.28 -18.85 -4.28
CA ASP A 45 11.35 -19.68 -5.47
C ASP A 45 10.30 -19.27 -6.53
N SER A 46 9.12 -18.81 -6.09
CA SER A 46 8.08 -18.28 -6.97
C SER A 46 8.32 -16.82 -7.40
N GLY A 47 9.34 -16.14 -6.85
CA GLY A 47 9.58 -14.72 -7.09
C GLY A 47 8.50 -13.80 -6.54
N ALA A 48 7.84 -14.17 -5.44
CA ALA A 48 6.89 -13.32 -4.71
C ALA A 48 7.59 -12.42 -3.68
N ILE A 49 8.72 -12.86 -3.14
CA ILE A 49 9.62 -12.08 -2.29
C ILE A 49 11.08 -12.29 -2.72
N ASN A 50 11.92 -11.30 -2.50
CA ASN A 50 13.37 -11.37 -2.70
C ASN A 50 14.06 -11.58 -1.34
N GLU A 51 15.18 -12.32 -1.36
CA GLU A 51 16.06 -12.48 -0.20
C GLU A 51 17.46 -11.91 -0.53
N THR A 52 17.90 -10.86 0.16
CA THR A 52 19.19 -10.18 -0.07
C THR A 52 20.16 -10.38 1.10
N GLU A 53 21.46 -10.34 0.80
CA GLU A 53 22.52 -10.28 1.79
C GLU A 53 22.93 -8.82 2.04
N GLU A 54 22.15 -8.08 2.83
CA GLU A 54 22.50 -6.69 3.22
C GLU A 54 22.75 -6.59 4.73
N SER A 55 23.88 -5.99 5.13
CA SER A 55 24.42 -6.04 6.49
C SER A 55 24.43 -4.69 7.22
N VAL A 56 24.04 -4.70 8.50
CA VAL A 56 24.77 -3.95 9.55
C VAL A 56 25.41 -5.01 10.45
N SER A 57 26.74 -5.01 10.55
CA SER A 57 27.52 -6.06 11.22
C SER A 57 27.41 -5.97 12.75
N THR A 58 26.83 -7.00 13.39
CA THR A 58 26.92 -7.21 14.86
C THR A 58 27.38 -8.63 15.21
N GLY A 59 28.42 -9.13 14.55
CA GLY A 59 29.24 -10.26 15.05
C GLY A 59 28.64 -11.68 15.01
N GLY A 60 27.46 -11.89 14.40
CA GLY A 60 26.82 -13.20 14.22
C GLY A 60 26.73 -13.67 12.76
N ARG A 61 26.21 -14.89 12.53
CA ARG A 61 25.90 -15.42 11.18
C ARG A 61 24.98 -14.41 10.45
N ARG A 62 25.39 -13.98 9.25
CA ARG A 62 24.71 -12.94 8.45
C ARG A 62 23.21 -13.22 8.33
N ALA A 63 22.37 -12.29 8.78
CA ALA A 63 20.93 -12.37 8.59
C ALA A 63 20.60 -11.98 7.14
N ARG A 64 19.80 -12.80 6.47
CA ARG A 64 19.26 -12.48 5.14
C ARG A 64 18.03 -11.61 5.30
N MET A 65 17.95 -10.54 4.50
CA MET A 65 16.81 -9.64 4.50
C MET A 65 15.78 -10.08 3.46
N LEU A 66 14.51 -10.00 3.82
CA LEU A 66 13.37 -10.25 2.95
C LEU A 66 12.81 -8.92 2.47
N ALA A 67 12.52 -8.83 1.17
CA ALA A 67 11.87 -7.70 0.54
C ALA A 67 10.78 -8.19 -0.42
N PRO A 68 9.75 -7.39 -0.73
CA PRO A 68 8.80 -7.72 -1.79
C PRO A 68 9.53 -7.96 -3.12
N ALA A 69 9.08 -8.91 -3.93
CA ALA A 69 9.72 -9.17 -5.22
C ALA A 69 9.67 -7.96 -6.16
N ASP A 70 8.63 -7.16 -6.01
CA ASP A 70 8.43 -5.91 -6.71
C ASP A 70 9.03 -4.69 -6.00
N ALA A 71 9.96 -4.87 -5.07
CA ALA A 71 10.55 -3.78 -4.31
C ALA A 71 11.20 -2.71 -5.21
N GLY A 72 11.65 -3.06 -6.41
CA GLY A 72 12.26 -2.16 -7.40
C GLY A 72 11.27 -1.32 -8.22
N GLY A 73 11.78 -0.23 -8.80
CA GLY A 73 11.07 0.61 -9.78
C GLY A 73 10.28 1.78 -9.17
N VAL A 74 10.07 2.81 -10.00
CA VAL A 74 9.33 4.01 -9.62
C VAL A 74 7.83 3.70 -9.59
N ARG A 75 7.14 4.20 -8.56
CA ARG A 75 5.69 4.08 -8.40
C ARG A 75 5.07 5.46 -8.29
N ALA A 76 3.92 5.66 -8.91
CA ALA A 76 3.08 6.83 -8.67
C ALA A 76 2.15 6.57 -7.48
N LEU A 77 2.26 7.40 -6.45
CA LEU A 77 1.39 7.41 -5.28
C LEU A 77 0.35 8.51 -5.48
N ILE A 78 -0.92 8.17 -5.38
CA ILE A 78 -2.02 9.10 -5.65
C ILE A 78 -2.99 9.06 -4.47
N GLU A 79 -3.33 10.21 -3.91
CA GLU A 79 -4.46 10.36 -2.99
C GLU A 79 -5.56 11.15 -3.69
N LEU A 80 -6.73 10.54 -3.85
CA LEU A 80 -7.91 11.20 -4.40
C LEU A 80 -8.66 11.92 -3.28
N GLY A 81 -8.85 13.22 -3.45
CA GLY A 81 -9.83 14.01 -2.72
C GLY A 81 -11.07 14.28 -3.58
N ALA A 82 -12.03 15.04 -3.02
CA ALA A 82 -13.23 15.41 -3.76
C ALA A 82 -12.93 16.28 -4.99
N HIS A 83 -11.99 17.22 -4.87
CA HIS A 83 -11.70 18.23 -5.90
C HIS A 83 -10.23 18.32 -6.31
N ARG A 84 -9.36 17.53 -5.68
CA ARG A 84 -7.92 17.53 -5.94
C ARG A 84 -7.39 16.11 -5.78
N ALA A 85 -6.40 15.76 -6.58
CA ALA A 85 -5.56 14.60 -6.37
C ALA A 85 -4.18 15.08 -5.92
N LEU A 86 -3.62 14.46 -4.90
CA LEU A 86 -2.20 14.61 -4.54
C LEU A 86 -1.41 13.49 -5.22
N LEU A 87 -0.27 13.82 -5.80
CA LEU A 87 0.55 12.88 -6.55
C LEU A 87 2.02 12.99 -6.17
N ALA A 88 2.65 11.87 -5.83
CA ALA A 88 4.09 11.77 -5.61
C ALA A 88 4.65 10.60 -6.42
N LEU A 89 5.91 10.69 -6.86
CA LEU A 89 6.64 9.51 -7.33
C LEU A 89 7.47 8.98 -6.16
N THR A 90 7.48 7.67 -5.96
CA THR A 90 8.38 7.02 -5.02
C THR A 90 9.29 6.06 -5.75
N ASP A 91 10.57 6.14 -5.39
CA ASP A 91 11.64 5.33 -5.91
C ASP A 91 12.37 4.71 -4.70
N PRO A 92 12.64 3.39 -4.71
CA PRO A 92 13.28 2.71 -3.58
C PRO A 92 14.67 3.25 -3.23
N ASP A 93 15.41 3.73 -4.23
CA ASP A 93 16.81 4.14 -4.11
C ASP A 93 16.92 5.60 -3.70
N THR A 94 15.93 6.41 -4.05
CA THR A 94 16.01 7.88 -3.94
C THR A 94 14.86 8.51 -3.18
N GLY A 95 13.91 7.71 -2.68
CA GLY A 95 12.83 8.17 -1.81
C GLY A 95 11.61 8.70 -2.56
N ILE A 96 10.89 9.62 -1.93
CA ILE A 96 9.64 10.20 -2.44
C ILE A 96 9.91 11.61 -2.98
N THR A 97 9.35 11.94 -4.15
CA THR A 97 9.40 13.31 -4.69
C THR A 97 8.50 14.25 -3.92
N GLU A 98 8.68 15.55 -4.11
CA GLU A 98 7.68 16.52 -3.66
C GLU A 98 6.31 16.20 -4.28
N PRO A 99 5.23 16.22 -3.49
CA PRO A 99 3.90 15.95 -4.00
C PRO A 99 3.37 17.15 -4.80
N THR A 100 2.82 16.89 -5.98
CA THR A 100 2.05 17.89 -6.72
C THR A 100 0.56 17.70 -6.46
N SER A 101 -0.21 18.76 -6.71
CA SER A 101 -1.66 18.69 -6.58
C SER A 101 -2.35 19.09 -7.87
N THR A 102 -3.13 18.16 -8.42
CA THR A 102 -3.86 18.35 -9.68
C THR A 102 -5.35 18.54 -9.39
N PRO A 103 -6.00 19.57 -9.97
CA PRO A 103 -7.45 19.72 -9.89
C PRO A 103 -8.15 18.53 -10.54
N ILE A 104 -9.14 17.98 -9.85
CA ILE A 104 -10.07 16.98 -10.37
C ILE A 104 -11.47 17.28 -9.86
N ASN A 105 -12.47 16.54 -10.31
CA ASN A 105 -13.71 16.40 -9.57
C ASN A 105 -14.07 14.93 -9.53
N VAL A 106 -14.07 14.32 -8.33
CA VAL A 106 -14.32 12.88 -8.21
C VAL A 106 -15.73 12.50 -8.69
N ALA A 107 -16.66 13.46 -8.65
CA ALA A 107 -18.02 13.29 -9.14
C ALA A 107 -18.14 13.28 -10.68
N ASP A 108 -17.07 13.59 -11.41
CA ASP A 108 -17.06 13.46 -12.88
C ASP A 108 -16.93 11.99 -13.33
N GLY A 109 -16.73 11.07 -12.38
CA GLY A 109 -16.65 9.63 -12.62
C GLY A 109 -15.22 9.12 -12.88
N PRO A 110 -15.02 7.80 -12.80
CA PRO A 110 -13.69 7.19 -12.73
C PRO A 110 -12.84 7.43 -13.97
N ARG A 111 -13.42 7.41 -15.18
CA ARG A 111 -12.67 7.61 -16.44
C ARG A 111 -12.16 9.04 -16.61
N ARG A 112 -12.97 10.04 -16.26
CA ARG A 112 -12.55 11.46 -16.33
C ARG A 112 -11.45 11.74 -15.31
N VAL A 113 -11.60 11.21 -14.10
CA VAL A 113 -10.54 11.28 -13.07
C VAL A 113 -9.27 10.60 -13.56
N LEU A 114 -9.35 9.37 -14.08
CA LEU A 114 -8.17 8.66 -14.60
C LEU A 114 -7.46 9.43 -15.71
N THR A 115 -8.20 10.06 -16.62
CA THR A 115 -7.60 10.92 -17.66
C THR A 115 -6.76 12.04 -17.04
N ALA A 116 -7.31 12.76 -16.06
CA ALA A 116 -6.59 13.82 -15.36
C ALA A 116 -5.38 13.29 -14.56
N LEU A 117 -5.48 12.10 -13.97
CA LEU A 117 -4.37 11.45 -13.27
C LEU A 117 -3.24 11.10 -14.23
N ARG A 118 -3.54 10.57 -15.42
CA ARG A 118 -2.52 10.24 -16.42
C ARG A 118 -1.71 11.47 -16.82
N ASP A 119 -2.40 12.58 -17.10
CA ASP A 119 -1.73 13.84 -17.43
C ASP A 119 -0.86 14.34 -16.26
N ALA A 120 -1.32 14.16 -15.02
CA ALA A 120 -0.55 14.53 -13.83
C ALA A 120 0.69 13.65 -13.63
N ILE A 121 0.57 12.33 -13.85
CA ILE A 121 1.69 11.37 -13.79
C ILE A 121 2.75 11.80 -14.81
N THR A 122 2.36 11.98 -16.08
CA THR A 122 3.31 12.34 -17.15
C THR A 122 4.06 13.64 -16.85
N ARG A 123 3.36 14.69 -16.37
CA ARG A 123 4.03 15.93 -15.95
C ARG A 123 5.05 15.71 -14.84
N GLN A 124 4.75 14.84 -13.88
CA GLN A 124 5.63 14.59 -12.75
C GLN A 124 6.82 13.70 -13.13
N GLU A 125 6.62 12.76 -14.05
CA GLU A 125 7.65 11.96 -14.69
C GLU A 125 8.67 12.84 -15.44
N GLU A 126 8.17 13.75 -16.28
CA GLU A 126 9.00 14.71 -17.02
C GLU A 126 9.80 15.63 -16.09
N ALA A 127 9.16 16.16 -15.04
CA ALA A 127 9.80 17.07 -14.10
C ALA A 127 10.96 16.44 -13.31
N HIS A 128 10.90 15.13 -13.06
CA HIS A 128 11.91 14.42 -12.25
C HIS A 128 12.81 13.49 -13.07
N GLY A 129 12.58 13.35 -14.39
CA GLY A 129 13.31 12.44 -15.25
C GLY A 129 13.14 10.97 -14.85
N ARG A 130 11.93 10.58 -14.45
CA ARG A 130 11.61 9.24 -13.91
C ARG A 130 10.35 8.71 -14.55
N THR A 131 10.24 7.40 -14.74
CA THR A 131 9.04 6.78 -15.32
C THR A 131 8.44 5.80 -14.33
N ALA A 132 7.19 6.05 -13.92
CA ALA A 132 6.43 5.16 -13.08
C ALA A 132 6.13 3.85 -13.83
N THR A 133 6.27 2.74 -13.12
CA THR A 133 5.94 1.40 -13.65
C THR A 133 4.69 0.83 -12.98
N ARG A 134 4.24 1.47 -11.90
CA ARG A 134 3.12 1.05 -11.05
C ARG A 134 2.39 2.26 -10.48
N ILE A 135 1.11 2.09 -10.17
CA ILE A 135 0.26 3.12 -9.57
C ILE A 135 -0.36 2.58 -8.28
N ALA A 136 -0.33 3.35 -7.20
CA ALA A 136 -1.10 3.10 -5.99
C ALA A 136 -2.05 4.29 -5.76
N VAL A 137 -3.34 4.00 -5.56
CA VAL A 137 -4.36 5.05 -5.38
C VAL A 137 -5.11 4.88 -4.07
N ALA A 138 -5.01 5.86 -3.19
CA ALA A 138 -5.92 6.04 -2.07
C ALA A 138 -7.22 6.69 -2.57
N VAL A 139 -8.35 6.02 -2.36
CA VAL A 139 -9.67 6.38 -2.88
C VAL A 139 -10.62 6.73 -1.72
N PRO A 140 -11.42 7.81 -1.82
CA PRO A 140 -12.43 8.12 -0.83
C PRO A 140 -13.50 7.05 -0.73
N GLY A 141 -13.88 6.77 0.51
CA GLY A 141 -15.01 5.89 0.80
C GLY A 141 -14.67 4.40 0.76
N PRO A 142 -15.70 3.54 0.79
CA PRO A 142 -15.49 2.12 1.02
C PRO A 142 -14.82 1.42 -0.17
N VAL A 143 -13.75 0.66 0.07
CA VAL A 143 -12.99 -0.06 -0.95
C VAL A 143 -12.84 -1.52 -0.54
N ASP A 144 -13.26 -2.43 -1.42
CA ASP A 144 -12.91 -3.85 -1.39
C ASP A 144 -11.55 -4.00 -2.09
N ALA A 145 -10.48 -3.87 -1.32
CA ALA A 145 -9.11 -3.91 -1.84
C ALA A 145 -8.76 -5.25 -2.51
N PRO A 146 -9.12 -6.44 -1.95
CA PRO A 146 -8.89 -7.73 -2.61
C PRO A 146 -9.50 -7.82 -4.01
N ARG A 147 -10.68 -7.20 -4.23
CA ARG A 147 -11.32 -7.16 -5.56
C ARG A 147 -11.03 -5.89 -6.35
N SER A 148 -10.27 -4.96 -5.78
CA SER A 148 -9.98 -3.62 -6.31
C SER A 148 -11.23 -2.81 -6.69
N ARG A 149 -12.32 -2.97 -5.91
CA ARG A 149 -13.61 -2.33 -6.21
C ARG A 149 -13.95 -1.23 -5.21
N VAL A 150 -14.45 -0.12 -5.73
CA VAL A 150 -15.10 0.92 -4.90
C VAL A 150 -16.54 0.47 -4.63
N ILE A 151 -16.97 0.54 -3.36
CA ILE A 151 -18.25 -0.04 -2.92
C ILE A 151 -19.17 1.08 -2.40
N ARG A 152 -20.30 1.28 -3.07
CA ARG A 152 -21.40 2.19 -2.69
C ARG A 152 -20.92 3.56 -2.17
N PRO A 153 -20.04 4.28 -2.90
CA PRO A 153 -19.51 5.54 -2.41
C PRO A 153 -20.59 6.64 -2.44
N ALA A 154 -20.79 7.33 -1.33
CA ALA A 154 -21.91 8.27 -1.17
C ALA A 154 -21.85 9.52 -2.09
N ARG A 155 -20.65 9.94 -2.52
CA ARG A 155 -20.43 11.20 -3.26
C ARG A 155 -19.65 11.03 -4.57
N MET A 156 -19.61 9.80 -5.09
CA MET A 156 -18.81 9.45 -6.27
C MET A 156 -19.70 8.73 -7.31
N PRO A 157 -20.58 9.46 -8.01
CA PRO A 157 -21.42 8.88 -9.06
C PRO A 157 -20.58 8.14 -10.11
N GLY A 158 -21.05 6.95 -10.50
CA GLY A 158 -20.39 6.11 -11.50
C GLY A 158 -19.20 5.29 -10.99
N TRP A 159 -18.90 5.32 -9.68
CA TRP A 159 -17.80 4.54 -9.09
C TRP A 159 -18.25 3.22 -8.43
N ASP A 160 -19.53 3.06 -8.11
CA ASP A 160 -20.01 1.84 -7.44
C ASP A 160 -19.73 0.59 -8.27
N GLY A 161 -19.07 -0.39 -7.65
CA GLY A 161 -18.68 -1.66 -8.26
C GLY A 161 -17.52 -1.57 -9.26
N VAL A 162 -16.93 -0.40 -9.50
CA VAL A 162 -15.87 -0.23 -10.49
C VAL A 162 -14.55 -0.85 -9.99
N ASP A 163 -14.00 -1.77 -10.79
CA ASP A 163 -12.60 -2.21 -10.65
C ASP A 163 -11.67 -1.11 -11.14
N PHE A 164 -11.31 -0.17 -10.25
CA PHE A 164 -10.54 1.00 -10.65
C PHE A 164 -9.08 0.66 -10.94
N ALA A 165 -8.50 -0.30 -10.22
CA ALA A 165 -7.17 -0.81 -10.55
C ALA A 165 -7.16 -1.45 -11.95
N GLY A 166 -8.19 -2.22 -12.28
CA GLY A 166 -8.36 -2.80 -13.61
C GLY A 166 -8.53 -1.77 -14.71
N LEU A 167 -9.29 -0.71 -14.44
CA LEU A 167 -9.40 0.42 -15.36
C LEU A 167 -8.05 1.09 -15.61
N ILE A 168 -7.27 1.34 -14.56
CA ILE A 168 -5.91 1.89 -14.67
C ILE A 168 -5.03 0.96 -15.51
N ARG A 169 -5.02 -0.35 -15.24
CA ARG A 169 -4.25 -1.33 -16.03
C ARG A 169 -4.64 -1.29 -17.50
N GLN A 170 -5.94 -1.23 -17.78
CA GLN A 170 -6.46 -1.21 -19.16
C GLN A 170 -6.01 0.04 -19.93
N GLU A 171 -6.02 1.22 -19.30
CA GLU A 171 -5.72 2.49 -19.98
C GLU A 171 -4.23 2.86 -19.98
N THR A 172 -3.43 2.30 -19.07
CA THR A 172 -2.01 2.66 -18.91
C THR A 172 -1.03 1.51 -19.13
N GLY A 173 -1.48 0.26 -19.05
CA GLY A 173 -0.62 -0.92 -19.01
C GLY A 173 0.14 -1.13 -17.69
N MET A 174 0.10 -0.17 -16.76
CA MET A 174 0.79 -0.26 -15.47
C MET A 174 -0.03 -1.07 -14.47
N ALA A 175 0.66 -1.89 -13.67
CA ALA A 175 0.05 -2.54 -12.52
C ALA A 175 -0.46 -1.48 -11.53
N ALA A 176 -1.64 -1.71 -10.96
CA ALA A 176 -2.28 -0.78 -10.06
C ALA A 176 -2.86 -1.46 -8.83
N ALA A 177 -2.83 -0.75 -7.71
CA ALA A 177 -3.53 -1.12 -6.48
C ALA A 177 -4.36 0.07 -5.99
N ILE A 178 -5.48 -0.21 -5.34
CA ILE A 178 -6.32 0.81 -4.71
C ILE A 178 -6.54 0.48 -3.24
N GLU A 179 -6.71 1.52 -2.43
CA GLU A 179 -6.97 1.39 -1.01
C GLU A 179 -7.92 2.50 -0.55
N ASN A 180 -8.67 2.28 0.52
CA ASN A 180 -9.39 3.32 1.22
C ASN A 180 -8.43 4.40 1.76
N ASP A 181 -8.78 5.66 1.59
CA ASP A 181 -7.93 6.79 1.98
C ASP A 181 -7.58 6.84 3.48
N ALA A 182 -8.52 6.59 4.38
CA ALA A 182 -8.26 6.56 5.82
C ALA A 182 -7.35 5.38 6.20
N ARG A 183 -7.54 4.21 5.59
CA ARG A 183 -6.68 3.03 5.80
C ARG A 183 -5.27 3.27 5.27
N ALA A 184 -5.15 3.83 4.07
CA ALA A 184 -3.86 4.22 3.50
C ALA A 184 -3.13 5.25 4.37
N GLY A 185 -3.84 6.26 4.88
CA GLY A 185 -3.31 7.26 5.81
C GLY A 185 -2.80 6.66 7.12
N ALA A 186 -3.56 5.74 7.71
CA ALA A 186 -3.16 5.04 8.93
C ALA A 186 -1.90 4.17 8.74
N MET A 187 -1.83 3.42 7.63
CA MET A 187 -0.64 2.65 7.27
C MET A 187 0.56 3.56 7.00
N GLY A 188 0.35 4.68 6.31
CA GLY A 188 1.36 5.70 6.04
C GLY A 188 1.97 6.26 7.32
N GLU A 189 1.14 6.59 8.32
CA GLU A 189 1.58 7.10 9.63
C GLU A 189 2.47 6.09 10.36
N LEU A 190 2.11 4.80 10.36
CA LEU A 190 2.94 3.76 10.97
C LEU A 190 4.28 3.60 10.24
N VAL A 191 4.27 3.59 8.90
CA VAL A 191 5.50 3.50 8.11
C VAL A 191 6.40 4.71 8.36
N TYR A 192 5.83 5.91 8.39
CA TYR A 192 6.55 7.14 8.68
C TYR A 192 7.21 7.10 10.06
N ARG A 193 6.45 6.79 11.11
CA ARG A 193 6.96 6.71 12.48
C ARG A 193 8.04 5.66 12.67
N ARG A 194 7.92 4.50 12.00
CA ARG A 194 8.98 3.48 12.01
C ARG A 194 10.28 4.02 11.41
N ARG A 195 10.19 4.79 10.33
CA ARG A 195 11.37 5.41 9.70
C ARG A 195 12.03 6.45 10.59
N GLU A 196 11.24 7.24 11.30
CA GLU A 196 11.74 8.25 12.25
C GLU A 196 12.24 7.65 13.58
N GLY A 197 12.14 6.32 13.78
CA GLY A 197 12.42 5.68 15.07
C GLY A 197 11.45 6.13 16.18
N ALA A 198 10.31 6.70 15.82
CA ALA A 198 9.36 7.34 16.71
C ALA A 198 8.24 6.36 17.12
N GLY A 199 8.55 5.42 18.02
CA GLY A 199 7.56 4.67 18.81
C GLY A 199 6.37 4.07 18.03
N ALA A 200 6.56 3.61 16.80
CA ALA A 200 5.44 3.10 15.99
C ALA A 200 4.78 1.87 16.61
N ASP A 201 5.53 1.08 17.38
CA ASP A 201 5.00 -0.06 18.13
C ASP A 201 4.17 0.38 19.35
N ASP A 202 4.33 1.64 19.82
CA ASP A 202 3.49 2.22 20.89
C ASP A 202 2.09 2.59 20.38
N LEU A 203 1.91 2.71 19.06
CA LEU A 203 0.62 2.97 18.41
C LEU A 203 -0.14 1.68 18.13
N ASN A 204 -0.30 0.85 19.16
CA ASN A 204 -1.04 -0.39 19.07
C ASN A 204 -1.98 -0.59 20.28
N PRO A 205 -3.31 -0.53 20.09
CA PRO A 205 -4.00 -0.31 18.83
C PRO A 205 -3.99 1.17 18.39
N LEU A 206 -4.16 1.43 17.09
CA LEU A 206 -4.22 2.77 16.48
C LEU A 206 -5.61 3.03 15.90
N ILE A 207 -6.23 4.15 16.28
CA ILE A 207 -7.37 4.72 15.55
C ILE A 207 -6.87 5.94 14.78
N TYR A 208 -7.02 5.90 13.46
CA TYR A 208 -6.78 7.03 12.58
C TYR A 208 -8.11 7.67 12.21
N VAL A 209 -8.20 8.99 12.32
CA VAL A 209 -9.38 9.76 11.91
C VAL A 209 -8.98 10.73 10.81
N LYS A 210 -9.49 10.50 9.60
CA LYS A 210 -9.36 11.41 8.48
C LYS A 210 -10.48 12.44 8.54
N ALA A 211 -10.13 13.71 8.77
CA ALA A 211 -11.08 14.82 8.78
C ALA A 211 -10.85 15.75 7.58
N GLY A 212 -11.83 15.84 6.67
CA GLY A 212 -11.78 16.70 5.50
C GLY A 212 -13.17 16.96 4.93
N SER A 213 -13.34 16.84 3.60
CA SER A 213 -14.67 16.96 2.96
C SER A 213 -15.67 15.88 3.42
N ALA A 214 -15.14 14.77 3.93
CA ALA A 214 -15.86 13.73 4.65
C ALA A 214 -15.02 13.28 5.85
N ILE A 215 -15.67 12.64 6.81
CA ILE A 215 -15.02 11.96 7.93
C ILE A 215 -14.92 10.47 7.57
N GLY A 216 -13.73 9.90 7.74
CA GLY A 216 -13.49 8.46 7.64
C GLY A 216 -12.49 8.03 8.70
N GLY A 217 -12.46 6.75 9.03
CA GLY A 217 -11.56 6.20 10.03
C GLY A 217 -10.87 4.94 9.55
N ALA A 218 -9.80 4.59 10.24
CA ALA A 218 -9.22 3.26 10.17
C ALA A 218 -8.80 2.83 11.56
N PHE A 219 -9.07 1.57 11.89
CA PHE A 219 -8.65 0.96 13.13
C PHE A 219 -7.61 -0.12 12.84
N LEU A 220 -6.43 0.00 13.44
CA LEU A 220 -5.33 -0.92 13.23
C LEU A 220 -4.99 -1.63 14.55
N ILE A 221 -4.82 -2.94 14.47
CA ILE A 221 -4.31 -3.80 15.54
C ILE A 221 -3.05 -4.47 15.03
N ASP A 222 -1.97 -4.44 15.81
CA ASP A 222 -0.64 -4.94 15.44
C ASP A 222 -0.14 -4.36 14.10
N GLY A 223 -0.55 -3.12 13.81
CA GLY A 223 -0.24 -2.40 12.59
C GLY A 223 -0.93 -2.93 11.33
N SER A 224 -1.92 -3.82 11.47
CA SER A 224 -2.77 -4.33 10.40
C SER A 224 -4.16 -3.70 10.50
N PRO A 225 -4.74 -3.22 9.39
CA PRO A 225 -6.11 -2.74 9.38
C PRO A 225 -7.10 -3.81 9.81
N VAL A 226 -8.01 -3.45 10.71
CA VAL A 226 -9.17 -4.27 11.04
C VAL A 226 -10.15 -4.18 9.89
N GLU A 227 -10.60 -5.33 9.40
CA GLU A 227 -11.64 -5.44 8.39
C GLU A 227 -12.98 -5.80 9.06
N GLY A 228 -14.06 -5.14 8.63
CA GLY A 228 -15.41 -5.52 9.03
C GLY A 228 -15.95 -6.67 8.18
N ALA A 229 -17.18 -7.10 8.48
CA ALA A 229 -17.80 -8.27 7.82
C ALA A 229 -17.86 -8.18 6.28
N ASP A 230 -17.97 -6.96 5.74
CA ASP A 230 -18.01 -6.69 4.30
C ASP A 230 -16.69 -6.13 3.75
N GLY A 231 -15.57 -6.28 4.47
CA GLY A 231 -14.28 -5.65 4.13
C GLY A 231 -14.21 -4.16 4.47
N LEU A 232 -15.23 -3.64 5.15
CA LEU A 232 -15.41 -2.23 5.51
C LEU A 232 -15.39 -2.06 7.03
N ALA A 233 -14.51 -1.19 7.53
CA ALA A 233 -14.48 -0.80 8.94
C ALA A 233 -13.89 0.61 9.07
N GLY A 234 -14.47 1.41 9.98
CA GLY A 234 -14.17 2.85 10.11
C GLY A 234 -14.96 3.71 9.15
#